data_AF-A0A256YJG3-F1
#
_entry.id   AF-A0A256YJG3-F1
#
_cell.length_a   1.000
_cell.length_b   1.000
_cell.length_c   1.000
_cell.angle_alpha   90.00
_cell.angle_beta   90.00
_cell.angle_gamma   90.00
#
_symmetry.space_group_name_H-M   'P 1'
#
loop_
_entity.id
_entity.type
_entity.pdbx_description
1 polymer ?
#
loop_
_entity_poly.entity_id
_entity_poly.type
_entity_poly.pdbx_seq_one_letter_code
_entity_poly.pdbx_strand_id
1 'polypeptide(L)'
;MSEVKIYRVEGYMLISHDSLPTWQKFVKEVRALKPEHAVEYVYSVLGSNHKLRRKHIRIVSVKEIKPEEAQDRRVVDLAKIRGFVRF
;
A
#
# COMPACT_ATOMS: atom_id res chain seq x y z
N MET A 1 -2.77 2.74 23.49
CA MET A 1 -1.85 2.27 22.42
C MET A 1 -2.64 2.23 21.13
N SER A 2 -2.10 2.74 20.02
CA SER A 2 -2.78 2.68 18.73
C SER A 2 -2.66 1.28 18.12
N GLU A 3 -3.78 0.71 17.71
CA GLU A 3 -3.83 -0.63 17.08
C GLU A 3 -3.35 -0.56 15.63
N VAL A 4 -2.56 -1.55 15.21
CA VAL A 4 -2.08 -1.66 13.83
C VAL A 4 -3.14 -2.35 12.98
N LYS A 5 -3.66 -1.62 11.98
CA LYS A 5 -4.70 -2.07 11.06
C LYS A 5 -4.13 -2.33 9.68
N ILE A 6 -4.88 -3.00 8.81
CA ILE A 6 -4.53 -3.21 7.41
C ILE A 6 -5.43 -2.31 6.55
N TYR A 7 -4.81 -1.54 5.67
CA TYR A 7 -5.50 -0.69 4.72
C TYR A 7 -5.24 -1.18 3.30
N ARG A 8 -6.31 -1.43 2.53
CA ARG A 8 -6.25 -1.64 1.09
C ARG A 8 -6.38 -0.29 0.40
N VAL A 9 -5.31 0.12 -0.26
CA VAL A 9 -5.22 1.34 -1.06
C VAL A 9 -5.32 0.95 -2.53
N GLU A 10 -6.34 1.47 -3.19
CA GLU A 10 -6.63 1.21 -4.60
C GLU A 10 -6.54 2.49 -5.39
N GLY A 11 -6.00 2.41 -6.59
CA GLY A 11 -5.85 3.57 -7.44
C GLY A 11 -5.32 3.25 -8.82
N TYR A 12 -4.89 4.31 -9.49
CA TYR A 12 -4.24 4.25 -10.79
C TYR A 12 -2.85 4.88 -10.70
N MET A 13 -1.89 4.28 -11.39
CA MET A 13 -0.55 4.80 -11.54
C MET A 13 -0.22 4.96 -13.03
N LEU A 14 0.47 6.04 -13.37
CA LEU A 14 0.86 6.33 -14.74
C LEU A 14 2.20 5.65 -15.07
N ILE A 15 2.17 4.61 -15.89
CA ILE A 15 3.37 3.88 -16.32
C ILE A 15 3.84 4.43 -17.68
N SER A 16 5.14 4.29 -17.98
CA SER A 16 5.76 4.67 -19.26
C SER A 16 5.55 6.14 -19.62
N HIS A 17 5.78 7.03 -18.65
CA HIS A 17 5.56 8.47 -18.78
C HIS A 17 6.39 9.13 -19.89
N ASP A 18 7.48 8.50 -20.34
CA ASP A 18 8.37 9.03 -21.38
C ASP A 18 8.04 8.56 -22.81
N SER A 19 7.19 7.55 -22.99
CA SER A 19 6.91 6.98 -24.32
C SER A 19 5.43 6.81 -24.62
N LEU A 20 4.69 6.08 -23.76
CA LEU A 20 3.26 5.83 -23.94
C LEU A 20 2.54 5.84 -22.58
N PRO A 21 2.19 7.03 -22.06
CA PRO A 21 1.64 7.17 -20.72
C PRO A 21 0.30 6.43 -20.60
N THR A 22 0.29 5.37 -19.79
CA THR A 22 -0.91 4.54 -19.58
C THR A 22 -1.24 4.46 -18.10
N TRP A 23 -2.51 4.71 -17.76
CA TRP A 23 -3.01 4.56 -16.40
C TRP A 23 -3.28 3.09 -16.11
N GLN A 24 -2.51 2.50 -15.20
CA GLN A 24 -2.68 1.12 -14.76
C GLN A 24 -3.24 1.09 -13.33
N LYS A 25 -4.18 0.18 -13.07
CA LYS A 25 -4.71 -0.05 -11.73
C LYS A 25 -3.62 -0.62 -10.83
N PHE A 26 -3.56 -0.14 -9.59
CA PHE A 26 -2.77 -0.75 -8.53
C PHE A 26 -3.66 -1.01 -7.31
N VAL A 27 -3.31 -2.07 -6.58
CA VAL A 27 -3.87 -2.40 -5.27
C VAL A 27 -2.69 -2.64 -4.35
N LYS A 28 -2.66 -1.97 -3.20
CA LYS A 28 -1.63 -2.15 -2.19
C LYS A 28 -2.25 -2.31 -0.82
N GLU A 29 -1.88 -3.38 -0.15
CA GLU A 29 -2.29 -3.64 1.23
C GLU A 29 -1.14 -3.23 2.16
N VAL A 30 -1.44 -2.34 3.08
CA VAL A 30 -0.43 -1.68 3.93
C VAL A 30 -0.87 -1.75 5.38
N ARG A 31 0.04 -2.18 6.26
CA ARG A 31 -0.18 -2.12 7.71
C ARG A 31 0.17 -0.72 8.20
N ALA A 32 -0.76 -0.07 8.89
CA ALA A 32 -0.56 1.26 9.44
C ALA A 32 -1.43 1.51 10.68
N LEU A 33 -1.07 2.54 11.44
CA LEU A 33 -1.88 3.00 12.59
C LEU A 33 -3.06 3.89 12.16
N LYS A 34 -2.93 4.54 11.00
CA LYS A 34 -3.88 5.51 10.46
C LYS A 34 -3.90 5.43 8.93
N PRO A 35 -5.02 5.77 8.27
CA PRO A 35 -5.12 5.73 6.81
C PRO A 35 -4.13 6.68 6.11
N GLU A 36 -3.82 7.84 6.71
CA GLU A 36 -2.87 8.81 6.13
C GLU A 36 -1.46 8.23 6.02
N HIS A 37 -1.05 7.44 7.01
CA HIS A 37 0.25 6.76 6.99
C HIS A 37 0.30 5.69 5.90
N ALA A 38 -0.80 4.97 5.66
CA ALA A 38 -0.88 4.00 4.57
C ALA A 38 -0.76 4.69 3.21
N VAL A 39 -1.44 5.82 3.02
CA VAL A 39 -1.36 6.63 1.80
C VAL A 39 0.06 7.14 1.54
N GLU A 40 0.70 7.72 2.55
CA GLU A 40 2.07 8.23 2.42
C GLU A 40 3.06 7.12 2.09
N TYR A 41 2.91 5.95 2.72
CA TYR A 41 3.71 4.77 2.40
C TYR A 41 3.53 4.33 0.94
N VAL A 42 2.29 4.32 0.43
CA VAL A 42 2.02 3.98 -0.98
C VAL A 42 2.70 4.96 -1.93
N TYR A 43 2.63 6.27 -1.65
CA TYR A 43 3.35 7.27 -2.46
C TYR A 43 4.86 7.01 -2.47
N SER A 44 5.45 6.72 -1.31
CA SER A 44 6.89 6.42 -1.19
C SER A 44 7.29 5.16 -1.97
N VAL A 45 6.56 4.05 -1.79
CA VAL A 45 6.87 2.77 -2.44
C VAL A 45 6.68 2.84 -3.95
N LEU A 46 5.59 3.43 -4.43
CA LEU A 46 5.34 3.58 -5.87
C LEU A 46 6.35 4.56 -6.50
N GLY A 47 6.75 5.60 -5.77
CA GLY A 47 7.80 6.51 -6.20
C GLY A 47 9.16 5.82 -6.32
N SER A 48 9.55 5.03 -5.32
CA SER A 48 10.83 4.30 -5.31
C SER A 48 10.89 3.20 -6.36
N ASN A 49 9.88 2.31 -6.40
CA ASN A 49 9.93 1.11 -7.23
C ASN A 49 9.65 1.39 -8.71
N HIS A 50 8.82 2.40 -9.01
CA HIS A 50 8.35 2.69 -10.36
C HIS A 50 8.76 4.10 -10.85
N LYS A 51 9.61 4.81 -10.10
CA LYS A 51 10.08 6.18 -10.42
C LYS A 51 8.93 7.17 -10.65
N LEU A 52 7.82 6.99 -9.92
CA LEU A 52 6.62 7.80 -10.09
C LEU A 52 6.68 9.06 -9.23
N ARG A 53 6.21 10.18 -9.78
CA ARG A 53 5.94 11.40 -9.00
C ARG A 53 4.54 11.30 -8.39
N ARG A 54 4.27 12.02 -7.30
CA ARG A 54 2.93 12.02 -6.66
C ARG A 54 1.80 12.36 -7.65
N LYS A 55 2.04 13.28 -8.59
CA LYS A 55 1.09 13.63 -9.67
C LYS A 55 0.76 12.49 -10.65
N HIS A 56 1.59 11.45 -10.69
CA HIS A 56 1.40 10.25 -11.53
C HIS A 56 0.62 9.14 -10.80
N ILE A 57 0.16 9.39 -9.57
CA ILE A 57 -0.54 8.42 -8.73
C ILE A 57 -1.89 9.03 -8.35
N ARG A 58 -2.97 8.31 -8.66
CA ARG A 58 -4.35 8.68 -8.31
C ARG A 58 -4.92 7.62 -7.39
N ILE A 59 -5.05 7.95 -6.12
CA ILE A 59 -5.71 7.06 -5.15
C ILE A 59 -7.22 7.26 -5.28
N VAL A 60 -7.95 6.16 -5.41
CA VAL A 60 -9.41 6.15 -5.59
C VAL A 60 -10.11 5.70 -4.32
N SER A 61 -9.49 4.81 -3.55
CA SER A 61 -10.10 4.24 -2.36
C SER A 61 -9.03 3.85 -1.34
N VAL A 62 -9.33 4.10 -0.07
CA VAL A 62 -8.55 3.63 1.08
C VAL A 62 -9.55 3.00 2.03
N LYS A 63 -9.47 1.68 2.19
CA LYS A 63 -10.38 0.92 3.04
C LYS A 63 -9.61 0.14 4.08
N GLU A 64 -10.07 0.20 5.32
CA GLU A 64 -9.62 -0.72 6.36
C GLU A 64 -10.20 -2.11 6.06
N ILE A 65 -9.35 -3.14 6.07
CA ILE A 65 -9.74 -4.53 5.83
C ILE A 65 -9.27 -5.41 6.98
N LYS A 66 -9.95 -6.54 7.17
CA LYS A 66 -9.51 -7.54 8.15
C LYS A 66 -8.30 -8.32 7.62
N PRO A 67 -7.43 -8.87 8.50
CA PRO A 67 -6.33 -9.75 8.08
C PRO A 67 -6.77 -10.96 7.25
N GLU A 68 -7.99 -11.44 7.46
CA GLU A 68 -8.59 -12.56 6.72
C GLU A 68 -8.93 -12.21 5.27
N GLU A 69 -9.17 -10.93 4.98
CA GLU A 69 -9.53 -10.43 3.64
C GLU A 69 -8.31 -10.00 2.83
N ALA A 70 -7.14 -9.92 3.46
CA ALA A 70 -5.89 -9.51 2.83
C ALA A 70 -5.42 -10.57 1.83
N GLN A 71 -5.08 -10.12 0.62
CA GLN A 71 -4.59 -10.97 -0.45
C GLN A 71 -3.05 -11.07 -0.46
N ASP A 72 -2.35 -10.06 0.05
CA ASP A 72 -0.89 -10.07 0.12
C ASP A 72 -0.42 -10.97 1.27
N ARG A 73 0.18 -12.11 0.91
CA ARG A 73 0.73 -13.09 1.87
C ARG A 73 1.66 -12.46 2.90
N ARG A 74 2.49 -11.49 2.51
CA ARG A 74 3.43 -10.84 3.44
C ARG A 74 2.69 -10.07 4.54
N VAL A 75 1.58 -9.43 4.17
CA VAL A 75 0.74 -8.68 5.12
C VAL A 75 0.05 -9.64 6.08
N VAL A 76 -0.45 -10.76 5.57
CA VAL A 76 -1.06 -11.83 6.37
C VAL A 76 -0.05 -12.42 7.36
N ASP A 77 1.15 -12.75 6.91
CA ASP A 77 2.20 -13.34 7.75
C ASP A 77 2.62 -12.37 8.85
N LEU A 78 2.85 -11.10 8.50
CA LEU A 78 3.18 -10.05 9.48
C LEU A 78 2.06 -9.87 10.50
N ALA A 79 0.79 -9.99 10.10
CA ALA A 79 -0.34 -9.88 11.01
C ALA A 79 -0.42 -11.05 12.02
N LYS A 80 0.09 -12.24 11.64
CA LYS A 80 0.14 -13.43 12.50
C LYS A 80 1.29 -13.39 13.52
N ILE A 81 2.36 -12.63 13.25
CA ILE A 81 3.48 -12.51 14.17
C ILE A 81 3.03 -11.75 15.43
N ARG A 82 2.94 -12.46 16.56
CA ARG A 82 2.50 -11.92 17.86
C ARG A 82 3.64 -11.52 18.80
N GLY A 83 4.89 -11.68 18.38
CA GLY A 83 6.05 -11.39 19.23
C GLY A 83 7.33 -11.23 18.43
N PHE A 84 8.28 -10.50 19.03
CA PHE A 84 9.62 -10.37 18.50
C PHE A 84 10.44 -11.58 18.96
N VAL A 85 10.91 -12.41 18.02
CA VAL A 85 11.84 -13.49 18.35
C VAL A 85 13.21 -12.85 18.54
N ARG A 86 13.65 -12.71 19.79
CA ARG A 86 15.05 -12.39 20.11
C ARG A 86 15.88 -13.64 19.86
N PHE A 87 16.92 -13.50 19.03
CA PHE A 87 18.02 -14.46 18.93
C PHE A 87 19.09 -14.09 19.95
#